data_AF-A0A482VR58-F1
#
_entry.id   AF-A0A482VR58-F1
#
_cell.length_a   1.000
_cell.length_b   1.000
_cell.length_c   1.000
_cell.angle_alpha   90.00
_cell.angle_beta   90.00
_cell.angle_gamma   90.00
#
_symmetry.space_group_name_H-M   'P 1'
#
loop_
_entity.id
_entity.type
_entity.pdbx_description
1 polymer ?
#
loop_
_entity_poly.entity_id
_entity_poly.type
_entity_poly.pdbx_seq_one_letter_code
_entity_poly.pdbx_strand_id
1 'polypeptide(L)'
;MSKRSITYTKPEEPNFLKKLKQQVGYKEGPTVDTKREDLGPAEDLSDCDDEQPTVVVLGEGDLTAEQASRERDRLERDGKEHLLNSVIANSGFNECLTMTK
;
A
#
# COMPACT_ATOMS: atom_id res chain seq x y z
N MET A 1 0.26 19.38 36.10
CA MET A 1 -0.28 19.49 34.73
C MET A 1 -1.79 19.37 34.80
N SER A 2 -2.52 20.50 34.74
CA SER A 2 -3.98 20.51 34.85
C SER A 2 -4.61 19.94 33.57
N LYS A 3 -5.20 18.74 33.65
CA LYS A 3 -5.96 18.12 32.57
C LYS A 3 -7.27 18.89 32.39
N ARG A 4 -7.35 19.73 31.35
CA ARG A 4 -8.59 20.44 30.98
C ARG A 4 -9.49 19.49 30.19
N SER A 5 -10.48 18.89 30.85
CA SER A 5 -11.52 18.09 30.19
C SER A 5 -12.51 19.03 29.50
N ILE A 6 -12.47 19.06 28.16
CA ILE A 6 -13.43 19.80 27.34
C ILE A 6 -14.43 18.79 26.78
N THR A 7 -15.70 18.93 27.16
CA THR A 7 -16.81 18.15 26.60
C THR A 7 -17.45 18.93 25.46
N TYR A 8 -17.49 18.34 24.27
CA TYR A 8 -18.18 18.90 23.11
C TYR A 8 -19.56 18.26 22.98
N THR A 9 -20.61 19.09 22.88
CA THR A 9 -21.98 18.64 22.65
C THR A 9 -22.49 19.28 21.37
N LYS A 10 -22.94 18.47 20.39
CA LYS A 10 -23.52 18.97 19.15
C LYS A 10 -25.04 19.13 19.36
N PRO A 11 -25.57 20.35 19.54
CA PRO A 11 -27.01 20.57 19.64
C PRO A 11 -27.70 20.24 18.31
N GLU A 12 -29.00 19.97 18.36
CA GLU A 12 -29.79 19.69 17.17
C GLU A 12 -29.79 20.89 16.21
N GLU A 13 -29.78 20.62 14.90
CA GLU A 13 -29.81 21.69 13.91
C GLU A 13 -31.10 22.52 14.01
N PRO A 14 -30.98 23.87 14.03
CA PRO A 14 -32.14 24.74 14.04
C PRO A 14 -32.95 24.60 12.75
N ASN A 15 -34.28 24.77 12.87
CA ASN A 15 -35.24 24.60 11.77
C ASN A 15 -34.92 25.42 10.52
N PHE A 16 -34.28 26.58 10.67
CA PHE A 16 -33.84 27.40 9.55
C PHE A 16 -32.80 26.69 8.68
N LEU A 17 -31.75 26.12 9.29
CA LEU A 17 -30.68 25.43 8.55
C LEU A 17 -31.18 24.15 7.87
N LYS A 18 -32.09 23.42 8.51
CA LYS A 18 -32.74 22.23 7.93
C LYS A 18 -33.47 22.56 6.62
N LYS A 19 -34.30 23.61 6.64
CA LYS A 19 -35.05 24.07 5.44
C LYS A 19 -34.12 24.52 4.33
N LEU A 20 -33.10 25.30 4.67
CA LEU A 20 -32.12 25.79 3.70
C LEU A 20 -31.39 24.63 3.02
N LYS A 21 -30.83 23.70 3.80
CA LYS A 21 -30.13 22.51 3.28
C LYS A 21 -31.01 21.65 2.37
N GLN A 22 -32.29 21.52 2.72
CA GLN A 22 -33.26 20.79 1.89
C GLN A 22 -33.53 21.49 0.55
N GLN A 23 -33.63 22.82 0.53
CA GLN A 23 -33.85 23.60 -0.70
C GLN A 23 -32.67 23.55 -1.66
N VAL A 24 -31.43 23.58 -1.14
CA VAL A 24 -30.21 23.49 -1.97
C VAL A 24 -29.77 22.06 -2.26
N GLY A 25 -30.49 21.04 -1.78
CA GLY A 25 -30.12 19.64 -1.97
C GLY A 25 -28.78 19.27 -1.33
N TYR A 26 -28.42 19.92 -0.22
CA TYR A 26 -27.15 19.71 0.46
C TYR A 26 -27.06 18.29 1.01
N LYS A 27 -26.05 17.55 0.57
CA LYS A 27 -25.67 16.24 1.13
C LYS A 27 -24.48 16.45 2.05
N GLU A 28 -24.61 16.02 3.30
CA GLU A 28 -23.52 16.11 4.26
C GLU A 28 -22.34 15.27 3.77
N GLY A 29 -21.15 15.86 3.77
CA GLY A 29 -19.93 15.23 3.28
C GLY A 29 -19.36 14.21 4.28
N PRO A 30 -18.23 13.58 3.92
CA PRO A 30 -17.51 12.69 4.83
C PRO A 30 -17.17 13.45 6.12
N THR A 31 -17.47 12.84 7.25
CA THR A 31 -17.19 13.44 8.56
C THR A 31 -15.78 13.05 9.00
N VAL A 32 -15.27 13.70 10.05
CA VAL A 32 -13.99 13.30 10.69
C VAL A 32 -13.97 11.83 11.11
N ASP A 33 -15.13 11.26 11.47
CA ASP A 33 -15.26 9.84 11.81
C ASP A 33 -15.00 8.94 10.60
N THR A 34 -15.33 9.39 9.39
CA THR A 34 -15.04 8.67 8.14
C THR A 34 -13.54 8.49 7.91
N LYS A 35 -12.67 9.31 8.52
CA LYS A 35 -11.21 9.11 8.48
C LYS A 35 -10.72 8.00 9.42
N ARG A 36 -11.54 7.63 10.40
CA ARG A 36 -11.25 6.58 11.40
C ARG A 36 -11.84 5.23 11.00
N GLU A 37 -12.69 5.21 9.98
CA GLU A 37 -13.21 3.97 9.41
C GLU A 37 -12.06 3.13 8.87
N ASP A 38 -12.11 1.82 9.16
CA ASP A 38 -11.19 0.86 8.57
C ASP A 38 -11.64 0.61 7.13
N LEU A 39 -10.90 1.19 6.18
CA LEU A 39 -11.17 1.06 4.74
C LEU A 39 -10.64 -0.25 4.17
N GLY A 40 -10.14 -1.16 5.04
CA GLY A 40 -9.46 -2.37 4.63
C GLY A 40 -7.99 -2.10 4.25
N PRO A 41 -7.28 -3.14 3.78
CA PRO A 41 -5.95 -2.96 3.23
C PRO A 41 -6.04 -1.96 2.08
N ALA A 42 -5.16 -0.96 2.08
CA ALA A 42 -4.96 -0.15 0.90
C ALA A 42 -4.62 -1.10 -0.25
N GLU A 43 -5.32 -0.97 -1.37
CA GLU A 43 -4.96 -1.67 -2.60
C GLU A 43 -3.50 -1.29 -2.89
N ASP A 44 -2.61 -2.27 -2.82
CA ASP A 44 -1.20 -2.09 -3.17
C ASP A 44 -1.15 -1.87 -4.67
N LEU A 45 -1.29 -0.61 -5.09
CA LEU A 45 -1.22 -0.23 -6.48
C LEU A 45 0.20 -0.58 -6.93
N SER A 46 0.32 -1.61 -7.76
CA SER A 46 1.61 -2.02 -8.31
C SER A 46 2.30 -0.83 -8.96
N ASP A 47 3.60 -0.64 -8.69
CA ASP A 47 4.40 0.42 -9.29
C ASP A 47 4.16 0.47 -10.80
N CYS A 48 3.76 1.65 -11.29
CA CYS A 48 3.44 1.85 -12.69
C CYS A 48 4.72 2.05 -13.52
N ASP A 49 4.63 1.85 -14.84
CA ASP A 49 5.76 2.09 -15.76
C ASP A 49 6.28 3.54 -15.70
N ASP A 50 5.41 4.50 -15.37
CA ASP A 50 5.74 5.93 -15.23
C ASP A 50 6.59 6.24 -13.97
N GLU A 51 6.63 5.32 -12.99
CA GLU A 51 7.37 5.48 -11.73
C GLU A 51 8.79 4.91 -11.82
N GLN A 52 9.18 4.36 -12.97
CA GLN A 52 10.51 3.81 -13.20
C GLN A 52 11.60 4.91 -13.20
N PRO A 53 12.80 4.62 -12.66
CA PRO A 53 13.87 5.59 -12.61
C PRO A 53 14.39 5.93 -14.02
N THR A 54 14.79 7.19 -14.20
CA THR A 54 15.43 7.62 -15.46
C THR A 54 16.83 7.02 -15.58
N VAL A 55 17.08 6.29 -16.67
CA VAL A 55 18.40 5.71 -16.96
C VAL A 55 19.24 6.70 -17.76
N VAL A 56 20.44 7.01 -17.25
CA VAL A 56 21.41 7.92 -17.90
C VAL A 56 22.72 7.17 -18.13
N VAL A 57 23.26 7.28 -19.35
CA VAL A 57 24.55 6.68 -19.76
C VAL A 57 25.61 7.77 -19.73
N LEU A 58 26.65 7.61 -18.91
CA LEU A 58 27.72 8.60 -18.74
C LEU A 58 29.04 8.16 -19.38
N GLY A 59 29.29 6.85 -19.46
CA GLY A 59 30.52 6.30 -20.02
C GLY A 59 30.34 4.98 -20.79
N GLU A 60 31.45 4.51 -21.38
CA GLU A 60 31.49 3.21 -22.06
C GLU A 60 31.48 2.09 -21.01
N GLY A 61 30.35 1.37 -20.92
CA GLY A 61 30.13 0.29 -19.95
C GLY A 61 28.78 0.40 -19.22
N ASP A 62 28.14 1.56 -19.25
CA ASP A 62 26.81 1.75 -18.70
C ASP A 62 25.74 1.10 -19.60
N LEU A 63 24.70 0.54 -18.98
CA LEU A 63 23.59 -0.07 -19.72
C LEU A 63 22.65 1.00 -20.26
N THR A 64 22.17 0.81 -21.49
CA THR A 64 21.06 1.60 -22.01
C THR A 64 19.75 1.18 -21.35
N ALA A 65 18.73 2.05 -21.42
CA ALA A 65 17.42 1.78 -20.78
C ALA A 65 16.83 0.40 -21.17
N GLU A 66 16.95 0.01 -22.44
CA GLU A 66 16.45 -1.28 -22.92
C GLU A 66 17.24 -2.49 -22.38
N GLN A 67 18.55 -2.32 -22.16
CA GLN A 67 19.40 -3.37 -21.62
C GLN A 67 19.18 -3.52 -20.12
N ALA A 68 19.03 -2.39 -19.41
CA ALA A 68 18.71 -2.38 -17.99
C ALA A 68 17.38 -3.08 -17.69
N SER A 69 16.35 -2.84 -18.52
CA SER A 69 15.05 -3.51 -18.38
C SER A 69 15.18 -5.04 -18.55
N ARG A 70 15.90 -5.48 -19.59
CA ARG A 70 16.14 -6.91 -19.85
C ARG A 70 16.92 -7.62 -18.74
N GLU A 71 17.95 -6.97 -18.21
CA GLU A 71 18.73 -7.54 -17.10
C GLU A 71 17.93 -7.57 -15.79
N ARG A 72 17.08 -6.57 -15.54
CA ARG A 72 16.18 -6.56 -14.39
C ARG A 72 15.21 -7.75 -14.43
N ASP A 73 14.60 -8.03 -15.58
CA ASP A 73 13.70 -9.18 -15.76
C ASP A 73 14.41 -10.53 -15.57
N ARG A 74 15.70 -10.58 -15.91
CA ARG A 74 16.53 -11.78 -15.71
C ARG A 74 16.84 -11.98 -14.23
N LEU A 75 17.29 -10.94 -13.54
CA LEU A 75 17.59 -10.97 -12.11
C LEU A 75 16.37 -11.34 -11.27
N GLU A 76 15.18 -10.87 -11.65
CA GLU A 76 13.95 -11.20 -10.94
C GLU A 76 13.60 -12.69 -11.06
N ARG A 77 13.76 -13.27 -12.26
CA ARG A 77 13.58 -14.72 -12.49
C ARG A 77 14.60 -15.55 -11.71
N ASP A 78 15.88 -15.20 -11.83
CA ASP A 78 16.96 -15.93 -11.15
C ASP A 78 16.82 -15.84 -9.62
N GLY A 79 16.40 -14.68 -9.10
CA GLY A 79 16.10 -14.48 -7.68
C GLY A 79 14.92 -15.31 -7.18
N LYS A 80 13.85 -15.40 -7.96
CA LYS A 80 12.70 -16.28 -7.67
C LYS A 80 13.11 -17.75 -7.67
N GLU A 81 13.90 -18.19 -8.64
CA GLU A 81 14.41 -19.57 -8.69
C GLU A 81 15.30 -19.90 -7.48
N HIS A 82 16.18 -18.98 -7.09
CA HIS A 82 17.02 -19.16 -5.90
C HIS A 82 16.18 -19.27 -4.62
N LEU A 83 15.13 -18.46 -4.46
CA LEU A 83 14.19 -18.55 -3.35
C LEU A 83 13.45 -19.89 -3.35
N LEU A 84 12.92 -20.34 -4.49
CA LEU A 84 12.26 -21.64 -4.61
C LEU A 84 13.19 -22.80 -4.22
N ASN A 85 14.43 -22.79 -4.72
CA ASN A 85 15.42 -23.81 -4.40
C ASN A 85 15.75 -23.82 -2.90
N SER A 86 15.82 -22.65 -2.26
CA SER A 86 16.02 -22.55 -0.81
C SER A 86 14.82 -23.06 0.01
N VAL A 87 13.59 -22.81 -0.45
CA VAL A 87 12.38 -23.32 0.22
C VAL A 87 12.32 -24.84 0.12
N ILE A 88 12.61 -25.40 -1.06
CA ILE A 88 12.64 -26.86 -1.30
C ILE A 88 13.73 -27.54 -0.47
N ALA A 89 14.92 -26.94 -0.38
CA ALA A 89 16.00 -27.48 0.45
C ALA A 89 15.63 -27.51 1.94
N ASN A 90 14.90 -26.50 2.43
CA ASN A 90 14.44 -26.45 3.82
C ASN A 90 13.24 -27.38 4.08
N SER A 91 12.35 -27.60 3.12
CA SER A 91 11.23 -28.54 3.27
C SER A 91 11.70 -30.00 3.33
N GLY A 92 12.68 -30.39 2.50
CA GLY A 92 13.26 -31.74 2.52
C GLY A 92 14.02 -32.06 3.81
N PHE A 93 14.61 -31.05 4.46
CA PHE A 93 15.25 -31.20 5.77
C PHE A 93 14.22 -31.44 6.88
N ASN A 94 13.08 -30.76 6.84
CA ASN A 94 12.00 -30.92 7.84
C ASN A 94 11.27 -32.27 7.72
N GLU A 95 11.08 -32.82 6.51
CA GLU A 95 10.50 -34.16 6.32
C GLU A 95 11.43 -35.28 6.81
N CYS A 96 12.74 -35.14 6.67
CA CYS A 96 13.70 -36.10 7.21
C CYS A 96 13.68 -36.12 8.75
N LEU A 97 13.51 -34.95 9.38
CA LEU A 97 13.49 -34.82 10.84
C LEU A 97 12.25 -35.48 11.49
N THR A 98 11.10 -35.48 10.79
CA THR A 98 9.85 -36.05 11.31
C THR A 98 9.75 -37.58 11.20
N MET A 99 10.57 -38.23 10.36
CA MET A 99 10.60 -39.70 10.24
C MET A 99 11.50 -40.41 11.27
N THR A 100 12.18 -39.65 12.15
CA THR A 100 13.12 -40.20 13.16
C THR A 100 12.54 -40.30 14.58
N LYS A 101 11.21 -40.19 14.75
CA LYS A 101 10.52 -40.34 16.04
C LYS A 101 9.63 -41.56 16.09
#